data_AF-A0A2H9QI84-F1
#
_entry.id   AF-A0A2H9QI84-F1
#
_cell.length_a   1.000
_cell.length_b   1.000
_cell.length_c   1.000
_cell.angle_alpha   90.00
_cell.angle_beta   90.00
_cell.angle_gamma   90.00
#
_symmetry.space_group_name_H-M   'P 1'
#
loop_
_entity.id
_entity.type
_entity.pdbx_description
1 polymer ?
#
loop_
_entity_poly.entity_id
_entity_poly.type
_entity_poly.pdbx_seq_one_letter_code
_entity_poly.pdbx_strand_id
1 'polypeptide(L)'
;MRGKLSALLIASLFLFSSAFALLGNENLCKSQGYIWINGSDYPGTYSFTDDAVGSNPAGWVFNSLASTSVTVESGINNYNKVMKIYDASTTGTYLYINQSFASPQINGTVEFWVYKDSGTSSLYITFRDANNVLGPHMDMDYNNDGYFEYYDGSSWPTFGKSFYADQKWIHIRIDFDSSSDTFDMYLDDVLVLDNAKFGGSAGALTKLMFATDASLIGTFYIDAVGYSWDDDYFIGDNAMGGCCGDDKIDLRTGLVSEWHFDEGTGSTAYDNIGSNDGTLYNAPAWTAGKYGSALDFEYSSSQYVSVPDSSSLEPSKGITLSAWVKAEDIHTNQYYEIFRKEDGSNRILFSFQDYGTMLSLGLN
;
A
#
# COMPACT_ATOMS: atom_id res chain seq x y z
N MET A 1 4.05 17.12 -43.68
CA MET A 1 3.65 15.74 -43.99
C MET A 1 3.38 15.07 -42.65
N ARG A 2 2.11 14.99 -42.27
CA ARG A 2 1.63 14.47 -40.98
C ARG A 2 1.02 13.11 -41.27
N GLY A 3 1.24 12.10 -40.44
CA GLY A 3 0.69 10.76 -40.62
C GLY A 3 -0.48 10.47 -39.67
N LYS A 4 -1.28 9.47 -40.07
CA LYS A 4 -2.50 8.93 -39.43
C LYS A 4 -2.22 8.47 -37.99
N LEU A 5 -3.23 8.44 -37.13
CA LEU A 5 -3.40 7.42 -36.10
C LEU A 5 -4.91 7.41 -35.91
N SER A 6 -5.58 6.33 -36.31
CA SER A 6 -6.84 5.98 -35.66
C SER A 6 -6.41 5.51 -34.28
N ALA A 7 -6.18 6.47 -33.38
CA ALA A 7 -5.87 6.18 -31.99
C ALA A 7 -7.22 6.13 -31.30
N LEU A 8 -7.67 4.96 -30.89
CA LEU A 8 -8.52 4.93 -29.71
C LEU A 8 -7.57 5.28 -28.55
N LEU A 9 -7.46 6.57 -28.24
CA LEU A 9 -6.64 7.05 -27.13
C LEU A 9 -7.45 6.79 -25.87
N ILE A 10 -7.10 5.71 -25.18
CA ILE A 10 -7.67 5.34 -23.90
C ILE A 10 -6.55 5.46 -22.86
N ALA A 11 -6.93 5.94 -21.68
CA ALA A 11 -6.15 5.91 -20.44
C ALA A 11 -4.65 6.30 -20.55
N SER A 12 -4.44 7.59 -20.27
CA SER A 12 -3.27 8.08 -19.52
C SER A 12 -1.97 8.14 -20.32
N LEU A 13 -1.67 9.32 -20.87
CA LEU A 13 -0.29 9.69 -21.19
C LEU A 13 0.41 10.10 -19.89
N PHE A 14 1.14 9.19 -19.28
CA PHE A 14 1.92 9.50 -18.09
C PHE A 14 3.25 10.12 -18.53
N LEU A 15 3.57 11.34 -18.09
CA LEU A 15 4.94 11.83 -18.09
C LEU A 15 5.53 11.57 -16.71
N PHE A 16 6.50 10.67 -16.60
CA PHE A 16 7.29 10.53 -15.38
C PHE A 16 8.66 11.20 -15.55
N SER A 17 9.15 11.84 -14.49
CA SER A 17 10.52 12.36 -14.43
C SER A 17 11.58 11.28 -14.14
N SER A 18 11.16 10.02 -13.93
CA SER A 18 12.03 8.85 -13.73
C SER A 18 11.28 7.53 -14.01
N ALA A 19 12.03 6.45 -14.26
CA ALA A 19 11.50 5.12 -14.60
C ALA A 19 10.81 4.46 -13.39
N PHE A 20 9.74 3.70 -13.63
CA PHE A 20 9.05 2.91 -12.61
C PHE A 20 8.98 1.46 -13.07
N ALA A 21 9.50 0.54 -12.25
CA ALA A 21 9.28 -0.90 -12.40
C ALA A 21 9.24 -1.53 -11.00
N LEU A 22 8.14 -2.22 -10.69
CA LEU A 22 8.06 -3.18 -9.60
C LEU A 22 9.15 -4.25 -9.79
N LEU A 23 9.86 -4.59 -8.71
CA LEU A 23 10.00 -5.95 -8.16
C LEU A 23 11.14 -5.99 -7.15
N GLY A 24 10.91 -6.73 -6.05
CA GLY A 24 11.74 -6.78 -4.86
C GLY A 24 13.16 -7.30 -5.09
N ASN A 25 14.14 -6.47 -4.73
CA ASN A 25 15.33 -6.84 -4.00
C ASN A 25 16.19 -5.58 -3.76
N GLU A 26 16.51 -5.29 -2.50
CA GLU A 26 17.20 -4.06 -2.07
C GLU A 26 18.57 -3.81 -2.75
N ASN A 27 19.21 -4.87 -3.27
CA ASN A 27 20.51 -4.77 -3.94
C ASN A 27 20.46 -4.13 -5.33
N LEU A 28 19.29 -4.08 -5.98
CA LEU A 28 19.15 -3.45 -7.30
C LEU A 28 18.91 -1.93 -7.22
N CYS A 29 18.25 -1.44 -6.16
CA CYS A 29 17.86 -0.02 -6.00
C CYS A 29 19.05 0.95 -5.95
N LYS A 30 20.16 0.57 -5.29
CA LYS A 30 21.39 1.39 -5.25
C LYS A 30 22.09 1.50 -6.60
N SER A 31 21.92 0.54 -7.51
CA SER A 31 22.60 0.52 -8.82
C SER A 31 21.91 1.38 -9.88
N GLN A 32 20.63 1.75 -9.66
CA GLN A 32 19.81 2.47 -10.63
C GLN A 32 19.45 3.91 -10.23
N GLY A 33 20.01 4.43 -9.14
CA GLY A 33 19.94 5.86 -8.82
C GLY A 33 18.64 6.34 -8.14
N TYR A 34 17.85 5.43 -7.56
CA TYR A 34 16.74 5.80 -6.68
C TYR A 34 17.27 6.35 -5.35
N ILE A 35 16.72 7.49 -4.93
CA ILE A 35 17.04 8.12 -3.65
C ILE A 35 16.07 7.55 -2.63
N TRP A 36 16.59 6.91 -1.58
CA TRP A 36 15.84 6.60 -0.37
C TRP A 36 15.16 7.88 0.10
N ILE A 37 13.82 7.94 0.02
CA ILE A 37 13.11 8.97 0.77
C ILE A 37 13.16 8.49 2.21
N ASN A 38 13.92 9.18 3.03
CA ASN A 38 13.88 9.01 4.47
C ASN A 38 12.45 9.35 4.92
N GLY A 39 11.62 8.32 5.07
CA GLY A 39 10.19 8.41 5.31
C GLY A 39 9.76 7.10 5.95
N SER A 40 9.35 7.22 7.21
CA SER A 40 9.30 6.21 8.27
C SER A 40 8.03 5.33 8.29
N ASP A 41 7.31 5.27 7.18
CA ASP A 41 6.05 4.52 7.12
C ASP A 41 6.30 3.10 6.67
N TYR A 42 5.74 2.17 7.44
CA TYR A 42 5.79 0.74 7.18
C TYR A 42 4.47 0.34 6.52
N PRO A 43 4.50 -0.32 5.36
CA PRO A 43 3.29 -0.69 4.65
C PRO A 43 2.52 -1.77 5.43
N GLY A 44 1.22 -1.88 5.21
CA GLY A 44 0.38 -2.93 5.76
C GLY A 44 -1.08 -2.62 5.52
N THR A 45 -1.94 -3.65 5.57
CA THR A 45 -3.40 -3.53 5.48
C THR A 45 -3.95 -2.46 6.44
N TYR A 46 -3.30 -2.28 7.60
CA TYR A 46 -3.50 -1.16 8.51
C TYR A 46 -2.17 -0.55 8.93
N SER A 47 -1.72 0.48 8.21
CA SER A 47 -0.58 1.34 8.53
C SER A 47 -0.95 2.58 9.36
N PHE A 48 -2.24 2.87 9.50
CA PHE A 48 -2.78 4.05 10.20
C PHE A 48 -2.37 5.42 9.61
N THR A 49 -1.70 5.45 8.46
CA THR A 49 -1.22 6.66 7.78
C THR A 49 -2.36 7.51 7.21
N ASP A 50 -3.49 6.89 6.87
CA ASP A 50 -4.72 7.56 6.43
C ASP A 50 -5.58 8.09 7.59
N ASP A 51 -5.37 7.60 8.80
CA ASP A 51 -6.13 8.02 9.97
C ASP A 51 -5.75 9.43 10.43
N ALA A 52 -6.73 10.14 11.01
CA ALA A 52 -6.47 11.45 11.61
C ALA A 52 -5.80 11.26 12.97
N VAL A 53 -4.75 12.05 13.25
CA VAL A 53 -4.11 12.04 14.57
C VAL A 53 -5.14 12.43 15.65
N GLY A 54 -5.21 11.64 16.72
CA GLY A 54 -6.16 11.74 17.82
C GLY A 54 -7.51 11.08 17.55
N SER A 55 -7.77 10.54 16.36
CA SER A 55 -8.98 9.74 16.10
C SER A 55 -8.80 8.30 16.55
N ASN A 56 -9.92 7.59 16.64
CA ASN A 56 -9.87 6.13 16.72
C ASN A 56 -9.38 5.58 15.36
N PRO A 57 -8.65 4.45 15.34
CA PRO A 57 -8.23 3.82 14.09
C PRO A 57 -9.41 3.28 13.29
N ALA A 58 -9.47 3.60 12.00
CA ALA A 58 -10.57 3.22 11.11
C ALA A 58 -10.67 1.70 10.93
N GLY A 59 -11.89 1.15 11.01
CA GLY A 59 -12.15 -0.28 10.85
C GLY A 59 -11.88 -1.14 12.10
N TRP A 60 -11.38 -0.56 13.18
CA TRP A 60 -11.17 -1.24 14.46
C TRP A 60 -12.27 -0.92 15.46
N VAL A 61 -12.63 -1.91 16.28
CA VAL A 61 -13.68 -1.80 17.31
C VAL A 61 -13.06 -2.06 18.67
N PHE A 62 -13.35 -1.21 19.66
CA PHE A 62 -12.86 -1.38 21.03
C PHE A 62 -13.97 -1.15 22.05
N ASN A 63 -13.79 -1.65 23.28
CA ASN A 63 -14.68 -1.33 24.39
C ASN A 63 -14.28 0.01 25.05
N SER A 64 -15.23 0.93 25.17
CA SER A 64 -15.01 2.18 25.88
C SER A 64 -15.06 1.94 27.40
N LEU A 65 -13.90 1.99 28.07
CA LEU A 65 -13.79 1.97 29.53
C LEU A 65 -13.30 3.31 30.07
N ALA A 66 -13.68 3.65 31.30
CA ALA A 66 -13.14 4.83 31.96
C ALA A 66 -11.61 4.70 32.12
N SER A 67 -10.89 5.80 31.90
CA SER A 67 -9.41 5.87 31.99
C SER A 67 -8.67 4.98 30.99
N THR A 68 -9.30 4.65 29.86
CA THR A 68 -8.69 3.92 28.74
C THR A 68 -8.94 4.67 27.44
N SER A 69 -8.09 4.46 26.44
CA SER A 69 -8.31 5.00 25.09
C SER A 69 -7.56 4.20 24.03
N VAL A 70 -8.11 4.18 22.82
CA VAL A 70 -7.37 3.78 21.62
C VAL A 70 -7.40 4.93 20.62
N THR A 71 -6.23 5.43 20.25
CA THR A 71 -6.07 6.59 19.36
C THR A 71 -4.97 6.36 18.35
N VAL A 72 -5.05 7.01 17.19
CA VAL A 72 -3.91 7.14 16.28
C VAL A 72 -3.08 8.32 16.73
N GLU A 73 -1.80 8.11 16.98
CA GLU A 73 -0.87 9.15 17.43
C GLU A 73 0.10 9.54 16.32
N SER A 74 0.59 10.77 16.39
CA SER A 74 1.70 11.22 15.53
C SER A 74 3.00 10.60 16.01
N GLY A 75 3.19 9.32 15.69
CA GLY A 75 4.48 8.66 15.63
C GLY A 75 5.27 8.50 16.93
N ILE A 76 6.07 7.42 17.00
CA ILE A 76 7.00 7.18 18.09
C ILE A 76 8.31 6.63 17.53
N ASN A 77 9.44 7.17 17.98
CA ASN A 77 10.79 6.66 17.65
C ASN A 77 11.02 6.38 16.14
N ASN A 78 10.62 7.33 15.28
CA ASN A 78 10.70 7.25 13.81
C ASN A 78 9.69 6.29 13.15
N TYR A 79 8.50 6.12 13.72
CA TYR A 79 7.30 5.61 13.04
C TYR A 79 6.35 6.80 12.95
N ASN A 80 5.64 7.08 11.84
CA ASN A 80 4.94 8.40 11.70
C ASN A 80 3.52 8.43 12.25
N LYS A 81 2.70 7.39 12.01
CA LYS A 81 1.36 7.26 12.58
C LYS A 81 1.16 5.85 13.08
N VAL A 82 0.80 5.73 14.35
CA VAL A 82 0.71 4.43 15.02
C VAL A 82 -0.56 4.37 15.86
N MET A 83 -1.14 3.19 16.00
CA MET A 83 -2.23 2.97 16.95
C MET A 83 -1.67 2.89 18.36
N LYS A 84 -2.10 3.79 19.24
CA LYS A 84 -1.83 3.75 20.68
C LYS A 84 -2.97 3.07 21.42
N ILE A 85 -2.62 2.10 22.25
CA ILE A 85 -3.50 1.47 23.23
C ILE A 85 -3.06 1.96 24.61
N TYR A 86 -3.92 2.72 25.28
CA TYR A 86 -3.65 3.29 26.61
C TYR A 86 -4.64 2.76 27.64
N ASP A 87 -4.12 2.16 28.70
CA ASP A 87 -4.90 1.67 29.83
C ASP A 87 -4.33 2.18 31.15
N ALA A 88 -5.14 2.93 31.89
CA ALA A 88 -4.86 3.37 33.26
C ALA A 88 -5.91 2.86 34.25
N SER A 89 -6.68 1.84 33.88
CA SER A 89 -7.69 1.21 34.71
C SER A 89 -7.08 0.14 35.62
N THR A 90 -7.56 0.09 36.86
CA THR A 90 -7.21 -0.96 37.84
C THR A 90 -8.44 -1.71 38.33
N THR A 91 -9.59 -1.52 37.66
CA THR A 91 -10.90 -1.96 38.14
C THR A 91 -11.28 -3.40 37.81
N GLY A 92 -10.33 -4.24 37.35
CA GLY A 92 -10.61 -5.63 36.98
C GLY A 92 -11.34 -5.77 35.64
N THR A 93 -11.24 -4.77 34.76
CA THR A 93 -11.83 -4.77 33.41
C THR A 93 -10.73 -4.50 32.41
N TYR A 94 -10.57 -5.36 31.41
CA TYR A 94 -9.56 -5.18 30.36
C TYR A 94 -10.08 -4.32 29.21
N LEU A 95 -9.22 -3.47 28.65
CA LEU A 95 -9.41 -2.86 27.34
C LEU A 95 -9.11 -3.93 26.27
N TYR A 96 -9.94 -4.02 25.25
CA TYR A 96 -9.64 -4.75 24.04
C TYR A 96 -9.99 -3.92 22.81
N ILE A 97 -9.21 -4.11 21.77
CA ILE A 97 -9.48 -3.62 20.43
C ILE A 97 -9.37 -4.78 19.45
N ASN A 98 -10.29 -4.84 18.49
CA ASN A 98 -10.39 -5.91 17.53
C ASN A 98 -10.58 -5.39 16.11
N GLN A 99 -9.94 -6.10 15.18
CA GLN A 99 -10.19 -6.00 13.75
C GLN A 99 -10.84 -7.32 13.33
N SER A 100 -11.98 -7.22 12.63
CA SER A 100 -12.64 -8.39 12.05
C SER A 100 -12.15 -8.60 10.62
N PHE A 101 -11.76 -9.83 10.30
CA PHE A 101 -11.35 -10.20 8.94
C PHE A 101 -12.55 -10.14 8.00
N ALA A 102 -12.32 -9.74 6.75
CA ALA A 102 -13.37 -9.65 5.73
C ALA A 102 -14.00 -11.02 5.42
N SER A 103 -13.25 -12.10 5.62
CA SER A 103 -13.73 -13.48 5.54
C SER A 103 -12.98 -14.39 6.54
N PRO A 104 -13.59 -15.52 6.97
CA PRO A 104 -12.90 -16.48 7.84
C PRO A 104 -11.68 -17.10 7.17
N GLN A 105 -10.58 -17.22 7.92
CA GLN A 105 -9.31 -17.74 7.44
C GLN A 105 -8.98 -19.06 8.12
N ILE A 106 -8.71 -20.10 7.32
CA ILE A 106 -8.25 -21.40 7.83
C ILE A 106 -6.73 -21.38 8.01
N ASN A 107 -6.01 -20.69 7.14
CA ASN A 107 -4.58 -20.46 7.28
C ASN A 107 -4.26 -19.05 6.80
N GLY A 108 -3.08 -18.58 7.14
CA GLY A 108 -2.56 -17.31 6.65
C GLY A 108 -1.42 -16.78 7.49
N THR A 109 -0.90 -15.65 7.05
CA THR A 109 0.15 -14.91 7.75
C THR A 109 -0.40 -13.57 8.19
N VAL A 110 -0.09 -13.20 9.43
CA VAL A 110 -0.32 -11.85 9.96
C VAL A 110 0.97 -11.29 10.52
N GLU A 111 1.31 -10.07 10.13
CA GLU A 111 2.52 -9.37 10.54
C GLU A 111 2.17 -8.00 11.10
N PHE A 112 2.92 -7.53 12.09
CA PHE A 112 2.76 -6.18 12.64
C PHE A 112 3.95 -5.80 13.51
N TRP A 113 4.13 -4.50 13.74
CA TRP A 113 5.04 -3.98 14.74
C TRP A 113 4.31 -3.77 16.07
N VAL A 114 4.97 -4.12 17.17
CA VAL A 114 4.52 -3.82 18.53
C VAL A 114 5.60 -3.10 19.30
N TYR A 115 5.17 -2.13 20.11
CA TYR A 115 6.01 -1.43 21.06
C TYR A 115 5.28 -1.34 22.39
N LYS A 116 5.97 -1.74 23.45
CA LYS A 116 5.55 -1.53 24.82
C LYS A 116 6.35 -0.37 25.42
N ASP A 117 5.65 0.58 26.05
CA ASP A 117 6.30 1.61 26.87
C ASP A 117 6.79 1.01 28.20
N SER A 118 7.34 1.83 29.10
CA SER A 118 7.92 1.32 30.35
C SER A 118 6.88 0.82 31.37
N GLY A 119 7.31 -0.12 32.22
CA GLY A 119 6.60 -0.48 33.46
C GLY A 119 5.80 -1.78 33.42
N THR A 120 5.24 -2.15 34.57
CA THR A 120 4.45 -3.38 34.77
C THR A 120 3.11 -3.31 34.05
N SER A 121 3.01 -4.06 32.96
CA SER A 121 1.80 -4.16 32.13
C SER A 121 1.73 -5.55 31.50
N SER A 122 0.74 -5.78 30.64
CA SER A 122 0.61 -6.98 29.82
C SER A 122 -0.23 -6.63 28.60
N LEU A 123 0.17 -7.15 27.44
CA LEU A 123 -0.59 -7.03 26.20
C LEU A 123 -0.83 -8.42 25.61
N TYR A 124 -2.08 -8.83 25.61
CA TYR A 124 -2.55 -10.01 24.92
C TYR A 124 -2.73 -9.74 23.42
N ILE A 125 -2.14 -10.60 22.60
CA ILE A 125 -2.34 -10.66 21.15
C ILE A 125 -3.12 -11.93 20.88
N THR A 126 -4.33 -11.81 20.34
CA THR A 126 -5.26 -12.94 20.28
C THR A 126 -5.98 -13.02 18.95
N PHE A 127 -6.03 -14.24 18.40
CA PHE A 127 -6.87 -14.56 17.26
C PHE A 127 -8.06 -15.40 17.74
N ARG A 128 -9.23 -15.18 17.14
CA ARG A 128 -10.44 -15.95 17.48
C ARG A 128 -11.29 -16.28 16.27
N ASP A 129 -12.05 -17.37 16.38
CA ASP A 129 -13.12 -17.67 15.44
C ASP A 129 -14.39 -16.83 15.70
N ALA A 130 -15.42 -17.06 14.89
CA ALA A 130 -16.72 -16.37 14.99
C ALA A 130 -17.44 -16.63 16.34
N ASN A 131 -17.14 -17.75 17.00
CA ASN A 131 -17.71 -18.14 18.28
C ASN A 131 -16.83 -17.70 19.47
N ASN A 132 -15.76 -16.95 19.21
CA ASN A 132 -14.75 -16.53 20.18
C ASN A 132 -13.89 -17.67 20.75
N VAL A 133 -13.81 -18.82 20.07
CA VAL A 133 -12.83 -19.87 20.39
C VAL A 133 -11.43 -19.33 20.09
N LEU A 134 -10.49 -19.63 20.98
CA LEU A 134 -9.10 -19.18 20.88
C LEU A 134 -8.37 -19.88 19.73
N GLY A 135 -7.71 -19.10 18.89
CA GLY A 135 -6.62 -19.56 18.02
C GLY A 135 -5.27 -19.30 18.70
N PRO A 136 -4.28 -18.75 17.97
CA PRO A 136 -3.08 -18.19 18.59
C PRO A 136 -3.44 -17.15 19.65
N HIS A 137 -2.88 -17.30 20.85
CA HIS A 137 -3.12 -16.42 21.99
C HIS A 137 -1.81 -16.26 22.73
N MET A 138 -1.27 -15.05 22.68
CA MET A 138 0.03 -14.70 23.27
C MET A 138 -0.15 -13.56 24.25
N ASP A 139 0.77 -13.48 25.20
CA ASP A 139 0.98 -12.34 26.07
C ASP A 139 2.39 -11.80 25.86
N MET A 140 2.51 -10.47 25.90
CA MET A 140 3.77 -9.74 25.93
C MET A 140 3.98 -9.12 27.30
N ASP A 141 5.04 -9.58 27.96
CA ASP A 141 5.64 -9.02 29.16
C ASP A 141 4.77 -9.05 30.42
N TYR A 142 4.09 -10.17 30.70
CA TYR A 142 3.30 -10.37 31.91
C TYR A 142 4.07 -9.96 33.18
N ASN A 143 3.59 -8.92 33.86
CA ASN A 143 4.19 -8.37 35.08
C ASN A 143 5.66 -7.90 34.92
N ASN A 144 6.07 -7.45 33.74
CA ASN A 144 7.42 -6.92 33.47
C ASN A 144 8.55 -7.96 33.66
N ASP A 145 8.31 -9.22 33.30
CA ASP A 145 9.28 -10.31 33.41
C ASP A 145 10.24 -10.42 32.20
N GLY A 146 9.93 -9.68 31.14
CA GLY A 146 10.63 -9.53 29.88
C GLY A 146 10.44 -10.69 28.90
N TYR A 147 9.42 -11.52 29.08
CA TYR A 147 9.13 -12.65 28.19
C TYR A 147 7.92 -12.37 27.28
N PHE A 148 7.87 -13.13 26.20
CA PHE A 148 6.61 -13.47 25.59
C PHE A 148 6.16 -14.82 26.14
N GLU A 149 4.86 -15.05 26.21
CA GLU A 149 4.28 -16.36 26.49
C GLU A 149 3.08 -16.61 25.58
N TYR A 150 2.72 -17.88 25.39
CA TYR A 150 1.52 -18.22 24.62
C TYR A 150 0.72 -19.30 25.33
N TYR A 151 -0.59 -19.27 25.20
CA TYR A 151 -1.46 -20.27 25.79
C TYR A 151 -1.62 -21.46 24.83
N ASP A 152 -1.14 -22.64 25.24
CA ASP A 152 -1.20 -23.88 24.44
C ASP A 152 -2.49 -24.70 24.66
N GLY A 153 -3.48 -24.11 25.33
CA GLY A 153 -4.71 -24.76 25.78
C GLY A 153 -4.63 -25.38 27.17
N SER A 154 -3.47 -25.35 27.83
CA SER A 154 -3.25 -25.92 29.17
C SER A 154 -2.27 -25.14 30.04
N SER A 155 -1.27 -24.49 29.45
CA SER A 155 -0.17 -23.81 30.11
C SER A 155 0.30 -22.58 29.31
N TRP A 156 1.21 -21.82 29.91
CA TRP A 156 1.81 -20.60 29.33
C TRP A 156 3.34 -20.75 29.25
N PRO A 157 3.88 -21.52 28.29
CA PRO A 157 5.31 -21.55 28.03
C PRO A 157 5.86 -20.17 27.65
N THR A 158 6.99 -19.80 28.26
CA THR A 158 7.68 -18.53 28.00
C THR A 158 8.76 -18.68 26.92
N PHE A 159 8.98 -17.61 26.14
CA PHE A 159 9.95 -17.54 25.05
C PHE A 159 10.40 -16.09 24.79
N GLY A 160 11.25 -15.87 23.79
CA GLY A 160 11.48 -14.54 23.22
C GLY A 160 12.23 -13.52 24.08
N LYS A 161 12.72 -13.86 25.28
CA LYS A 161 13.34 -12.89 26.20
C LYS A 161 14.46 -12.03 25.61
N SER A 162 15.31 -12.60 24.76
CA SER A 162 16.41 -11.83 24.14
C SER A 162 15.94 -10.80 23.12
N PHE A 163 14.69 -10.89 22.66
CA PHE A 163 14.08 -9.98 21.69
C PHE A 163 13.37 -8.82 22.38
N TYR A 164 12.99 -8.99 23.65
CA TYR A 164 12.22 -8.03 24.41
C TYR A 164 13.08 -6.99 25.14
N ALA A 165 12.67 -5.73 25.05
CA ALA A 165 13.05 -4.65 25.95
C ALA A 165 11.94 -3.59 25.95
N ASP A 166 11.74 -2.91 27.09
CA ASP A 166 10.89 -1.72 27.14
C ASP A 166 11.38 -0.70 26.11
N GLN A 167 10.42 0.00 25.51
CA GLN A 167 10.67 1.07 24.55
C GLN A 167 11.43 0.62 23.29
N LYS A 168 11.24 -0.64 22.90
CA LYS A 168 11.76 -1.23 21.67
C LYS A 168 10.59 -1.66 20.77
N TRP A 169 10.65 -1.26 19.50
CA TRP A 169 9.80 -1.84 18.47
C TRP A 169 10.26 -3.27 18.17
N ILE A 170 9.32 -4.20 18.13
CA ILE A 170 9.54 -5.61 17.82
C ILE A 170 8.59 -5.96 16.69
N HIS A 171 9.13 -6.51 15.61
CA HIS A 171 8.31 -7.04 14.52
C HIS A 171 7.85 -8.45 14.87
N ILE A 172 6.56 -8.70 14.70
CA ILE A 172 5.95 -10.00 14.96
C ILE A 172 5.34 -10.50 13.65
N ARG A 173 5.69 -11.73 13.28
CA ARG A 173 4.98 -12.53 12.27
C ARG A 173 4.38 -13.77 12.89
N ILE A 174 3.15 -14.08 12.50
CA ILE A 174 2.43 -15.29 12.89
C ILE A 174 1.93 -15.97 11.63
N ASP A 175 2.39 -17.19 11.40
CA ASP A 175 1.92 -18.06 10.32
C ASP A 175 1.02 -19.13 10.96
N PHE A 176 -0.29 -19.10 10.71
CA PHE A 176 -1.25 -19.98 11.38
C PHE A 176 -1.93 -20.97 10.41
N ASP A 177 -2.34 -22.12 10.96
CA ASP A 177 -3.18 -23.11 10.29
C ASP A 177 -4.18 -23.73 11.29
N SER A 178 -5.44 -23.32 11.19
CA SER A 178 -6.60 -23.84 11.93
C SER A 178 -6.93 -25.30 11.61
N SER A 179 -6.44 -25.87 10.51
CA SER A 179 -6.69 -27.28 10.21
C SER A 179 -5.85 -28.21 11.09
N SER A 180 -4.68 -27.75 11.53
CA SER A 180 -3.79 -28.42 12.48
C SER A 180 -3.85 -27.84 13.90
N ASP A 181 -4.59 -26.74 14.11
CA ASP A 181 -4.60 -25.95 15.35
C ASP A 181 -3.17 -25.51 15.77
N THR A 182 -2.34 -25.12 14.79
CA THR A 182 -0.93 -24.73 15.02
C THR A 182 -0.54 -23.40 14.39
N PHE A 183 0.49 -22.76 14.93
CA PHE A 183 1.11 -21.58 14.36
C PHE A 183 2.63 -21.56 14.56
N ASP A 184 3.32 -20.89 13.65
CA ASP A 184 4.70 -20.45 13.81
C ASP A 184 4.72 -18.98 14.21
N MET A 185 5.73 -18.58 14.98
CA MET A 185 5.94 -17.18 15.35
C MET A 185 7.38 -16.77 15.11
N TYR A 186 7.53 -15.56 14.57
CA TYR A 186 8.82 -14.93 14.34
C TYR A 186 8.86 -13.60 15.07
N LEU A 187 10.01 -13.32 15.71
CA LEU A 187 10.33 -12.03 16.31
C LEU A 187 11.53 -11.45 15.59
N ASP A 188 11.41 -10.25 15.04
CA ASP A 188 12.45 -9.59 14.23
C ASP A 188 13.03 -10.58 13.17
N ASP A 189 12.14 -11.20 12.38
CA ASP A 189 12.41 -12.24 11.36
C ASP A 189 13.03 -13.56 11.84
N VAL A 190 13.23 -13.76 13.14
CA VAL A 190 13.76 -15.01 13.69
C VAL A 190 12.63 -15.91 14.17
N LEU A 191 12.57 -17.14 13.66
CA LEU A 191 11.62 -18.17 14.13
C LEU A 191 11.86 -18.46 15.62
N VAL A 192 10.86 -18.20 16.46
CA VAL A 192 10.90 -18.45 17.92
C VAL A 192 9.93 -19.52 18.39
N LEU A 193 8.86 -19.77 17.64
CA LEU A 193 7.92 -20.86 17.86
C LEU A 193 7.70 -21.60 16.55
N ASP A 194 7.84 -22.92 16.58
CA ASP A 194 7.66 -23.81 15.43
C ASP A 194 6.55 -24.81 15.78
N ASN A 195 5.45 -24.75 15.03
CA ASN A 195 4.24 -25.54 15.21
C ASN A 195 3.68 -25.49 16.64
N ALA A 196 3.65 -24.30 17.24
CA ALA A 196 3.02 -24.07 18.54
C ALA A 196 1.51 -24.26 18.46
N LYS A 197 0.88 -24.74 19.53
CA LYS A 197 -0.56 -25.03 19.56
C LYS A 197 -1.41 -23.80 19.79
N PHE A 198 -2.59 -23.77 19.19
CA PHE A 198 -3.63 -22.82 19.54
C PHE A 198 -4.08 -22.99 21.00
N GLY A 199 -4.62 -21.90 21.57
CA GLY A 199 -5.26 -21.94 22.89
C GLY A 199 -6.59 -22.69 22.91
N GLY A 200 -7.14 -23.03 21.74
CA GLY A 200 -8.35 -23.82 21.54
C GLY A 200 -8.48 -24.31 20.10
N SER A 201 -9.49 -25.14 19.82
CA SER A 201 -9.71 -25.68 18.47
C SER A 201 -10.61 -24.75 17.63
N ALA A 202 -10.02 -23.66 17.15
CA ALA A 202 -10.69 -22.67 16.32
C ALA A 202 -10.65 -23.06 14.84
N GLY A 203 -11.78 -23.49 14.26
CA GLY A 203 -11.82 -24.05 12.91
C GLY A 203 -11.56 -23.05 11.76
N ALA A 204 -11.82 -21.76 11.96
CA ALA A 204 -11.39 -20.69 11.07
C ALA A 204 -11.35 -19.37 11.85
N LEU A 205 -10.23 -18.66 11.78
CA LEU A 205 -10.02 -17.39 12.48
C LEU A 205 -10.78 -16.26 11.76
N THR A 206 -11.31 -15.32 12.53
CA THR A 206 -12.18 -14.24 12.00
C THR A 206 -11.80 -12.87 12.54
N LYS A 207 -10.87 -12.79 13.49
CA LYS A 207 -10.46 -11.53 14.09
C LYS A 207 -9.07 -11.63 14.71
N LEU A 208 -8.37 -10.51 14.63
CA LEU A 208 -7.19 -10.18 15.44
C LEU A 208 -7.64 -9.24 16.57
N MET A 209 -7.12 -9.47 17.77
CA MET A 209 -7.43 -8.67 18.96
C MET A 209 -6.15 -8.33 19.71
N PHE A 210 -6.08 -7.08 20.18
CA PHE A 210 -5.12 -6.64 21.19
C PHE A 210 -5.88 -6.32 22.46
N ALA A 211 -5.43 -6.79 23.62
CA ALA A 211 -6.09 -6.52 24.89
C ALA A 211 -5.08 -6.33 26.02
N THR A 212 -5.37 -5.44 26.95
CA THR A 212 -4.58 -5.25 28.18
C THR A 212 -5.01 -6.25 29.26
N ASP A 213 -4.19 -6.43 30.30
CA ASP A 213 -4.64 -7.17 31.47
C ASP A 213 -5.66 -6.37 32.30
N ALA A 214 -6.66 -7.07 32.83
CA ALA A 214 -7.72 -6.46 33.62
C ALA A 214 -7.25 -5.79 34.93
N SER A 215 -6.04 -6.13 35.39
CA SER A 215 -5.45 -5.67 36.64
C SER A 215 -4.18 -4.84 36.47
N LEU A 216 -3.64 -4.73 35.25
CA LEU A 216 -2.42 -4.00 34.97
C LEU A 216 -2.70 -2.81 34.06
N ILE A 217 -1.91 -1.74 34.26
CA ILE A 217 -1.97 -0.52 33.45
C ILE A 217 -0.81 -0.53 32.46
N GLY A 218 -0.97 0.07 31.29
CA GLY A 218 0.08 0.05 30.28
C GLY A 218 -0.20 0.96 29.10
N THR A 219 0.87 1.27 28.36
CA THR A 219 0.78 1.96 27.08
C THR A 219 1.51 1.14 26.03
N PHE A 220 0.82 0.85 24.94
CA PHE A 220 1.32 0.06 23.83
C PHE A 220 1.07 0.78 22.52
N TYR A 221 1.88 0.49 21.52
CA TYR A 221 1.75 1.01 20.19
C TYR A 221 1.85 -0.14 19.19
N ILE A 222 0.96 -0.12 18.20
CA ILE A 222 0.91 -1.08 17.11
C ILE A 222 1.06 -0.30 15.81
N ASP A 223 1.77 -0.88 14.84
CA ASP A 223 1.86 -0.34 13.49
C ASP A 223 1.90 -1.45 12.43
N ALA A 224 1.60 -1.07 11.18
CA ALA A 224 1.82 -1.86 9.97
C ALA A 224 1.23 -3.28 10.02
N VAL A 225 -0.04 -3.39 10.42
CA VAL A 225 -0.72 -4.69 10.46
C VAL A 225 -1.00 -5.17 9.04
N GLY A 226 -0.32 -6.23 8.61
CA GLY A 226 -0.45 -6.84 7.28
C GLY A 226 -1.07 -8.22 7.35
N TYR A 227 -1.87 -8.57 6.33
CA TYR A 227 -2.52 -9.87 6.20
C TYR A 227 -2.19 -10.53 4.87
N SER A 228 -1.94 -11.84 4.87
CA SER A 228 -1.62 -12.58 3.64
C SER A 228 -2.76 -12.75 2.64
N TRP A 229 -3.96 -12.35 3.03
CA TRP A 229 -5.16 -12.35 2.18
C TRP A 229 -5.53 -10.93 1.71
N ASP A 230 -4.64 -9.97 1.92
CA ASP A 230 -4.67 -8.69 1.21
C ASP A 230 -4.03 -8.86 -0.18
N ASP A 231 -4.55 -8.15 -1.18
CA ASP A 231 -4.12 -8.27 -2.58
C ASP A 231 -2.67 -7.78 -2.78
N ASP A 232 -2.24 -6.81 -1.97
CA ASP A 232 -0.92 -6.16 -2.08
C ASP A 232 0.13 -6.72 -1.10
N TYR A 233 -0.18 -7.79 -0.37
CA TYR A 233 0.70 -8.34 0.66
C TYR A 233 1.91 -9.09 0.09
N PHE A 234 3.10 -8.78 0.62
CA PHE A 234 4.30 -9.59 0.52
C PHE A 234 4.92 -9.84 1.89
N ILE A 235 5.27 -11.09 2.21
CA ILE A 235 5.89 -11.41 3.51
C ILE A 235 7.09 -10.50 3.79
N GLY A 236 7.07 -9.83 4.94
CA GLY A 236 8.12 -8.92 5.41
C GLY A 236 8.15 -7.54 4.77
N ASP A 237 7.20 -7.19 3.89
CA ASP A 237 7.11 -5.84 3.33
C ASP A 237 6.89 -4.78 4.42
N ASN A 238 6.09 -5.11 5.43
CA ASN A 238 5.81 -4.27 6.58
C ASN A 238 6.98 -4.16 7.57
N ALA A 239 8.04 -4.96 7.42
CA ALA A 239 9.28 -4.83 8.19
C ALA A 239 10.30 -3.92 7.48
N MET A 240 10.16 -3.74 6.16
CA MET A 240 11.04 -2.89 5.34
C MET A 240 10.50 -1.45 5.30
N GLY A 241 10.76 -0.69 6.36
CA GLY A 241 10.48 0.74 6.37
C GLY A 241 11.19 1.45 5.20
N GLY A 242 10.43 2.14 4.35
CA GLY A 242 11.00 2.97 3.28
C GLY A 242 10.64 2.61 1.84
N CYS A 243 9.64 1.78 1.59
CA CYS A 243 8.94 1.79 0.31
C CYS A 243 7.47 2.14 0.55
N CYS A 244 7.10 3.38 0.20
CA CYS A 244 5.74 3.92 0.14
C CYS A 244 4.77 3.34 1.19
N GLY A 245 4.68 4.00 2.35
CA GLY A 245 3.60 3.78 3.30
C GLY A 245 2.23 3.91 2.62
N ASP A 246 1.41 2.91 2.91
CA ASP A 246 0.01 2.63 2.55
C ASP A 246 -0.42 2.55 1.07
N ASP A 247 -1.35 1.60 0.89
CA ASP A 247 -2.29 1.41 -0.20
C ASP A 247 -1.92 2.00 -1.56
N LYS A 248 -1.40 1.10 -2.39
CA LYS A 248 -0.88 1.33 -3.73
C LYS A 248 0.44 2.08 -3.66
N ILE A 249 1.39 1.56 -4.42
CA ILE A 249 2.27 2.45 -5.17
C ILE A 249 1.37 3.58 -5.72
N ASP A 250 1.48 4.78 -5.15
CA ASP A 250 0.87 5.93 -5.78
C ASP A 250 1.66 6.16 -7.06
N LEU A 251 1.19 5.54 -8.15
CA LEU A 251 1.68 5.77 -9.50
C LEU A 251 1.58 7.26 -9.88
N ARG A 252 0.89 8.08 -9.08
CA ARG A 252 0.83 9.53 -9.24
C ARG A 252 2.02 10.26 -8.60
N THR A 253 2.77 9.63 -7.70
CA THR A 253 3.98 10.23 -7.13
C THR A 253 5.06 10.31 -8.21
N GLY A 254 5.31 11.52 -8.72
CA GLY A 254 6.20 11.79 -9.85
C GLY A 254 5.52 11.79 -11.22
N LEU A 255 4.20 11.57 -11.27
CA LEU A 255 3.37 11.77 -12.44
C LEU A 255 3.14 13.26 -12.67
N VAL A 256 3.52 13.72 -13.86
CA VAL A 256 3.42 15.14 -14.22
C VAL A 256 2.03 15.49 -14.74
N SER A 257 1.43 14.61 -15.54
CA SER A 257 0.12 14.79 -16.15
C SER A 257 -0.52 13.46 -16.51
N GLU A 258 -1.84 13.44 -16.53
CA GLU A 258 -2.65 12.29 -16.94
C GLU A 258 -3.93 12.76 -17.63
N TRP A 259 -4.20 12.29 -18.84
CA TRP A 259 -5.47 12.56 -19.53
C TRP A 259 -6.24 11.26 -19.74
N HIS A 260 -7.42 11.15 -19.13
CA HIS A 260 -8.27 9.95 -19.25
C HIS A 260 -9.12 9.92 -20.52
N PHE A 261 -9.51 11.09 -21.03
CA PHE A 261 -10.48 11.25 -22.12
C PHE A 261 -11.88 10.68 -21.78
N ASP A 262 -12.31 10.92 -20.54
CA ASP A 262 -13.60 10.46 -20.01
C ASP A 262 -14.69 11.55 -20.04
N GLU A 263 -14.39 12.76 -20.52
CA GLU A 263 -15.33 13.89 -20.56
C GLU A 263 -16.53 13.62 -21.47
N GLY A 264 -16.34 12.81 -22.52
CA GLY A 264 -17.39 12.34 -23.43
C GLY A 264 -18.03 13.42 -24.30
N THR A 265 -17.74 14.70 -24.06
CA THR A 265 -18.23 15.87 -24.82
C THR A 265 -17.28 17.05 -24.68
N GLY A 266 -17.46 18.07 -25.53
CA GLY A 266 -16.70 19.32 -25.45
C GLY A 266 -15.37 19.29 -26.22
N SER A 267 -14.56 20.32 -25.99
CA SER A 267 -13.30 20.57 -26.72
C SER A 267 -12.06 20.58 -25.82
N THR A 268 -12.18 20.09 -24.58
CA THR A 268 -11.10 20.07 -23.59
C THR A 268 -10.90 18.64 -23.10
N ALA A 269 -9.65 18.22 -22.99
CA ALA A 269 -9.24 17.02 -22.27
C ALA A 269 -8.55 17.49 -20.99
N TYR A 270 -9.13 17.19 -19.84
CA TYR A 270 -8.60 17.66 -18.57
C TYR A 270 -7.42 16.81 -18.12
N ASP A 271 -6.41 17.45 -17.54
CA ASP A 271 -5.35 16.76 -16.81
C ASP A 271 -5.88 16.37 -15.43
N ASN A 272 -5.98 15.07 -15.17
CA ASN A 272 -6.52 14.50 -13.93
C ASN A 272 -5.58 14.63 -12.73
N ILE A 273 -4.33 15.04 -12.95
CA ILE A 273 -3.27 15.12 -11.92
C ILE A 273 -2.81 16.56 -11.72
N GLY A 274 -2.62 17.28 -12.82
CA GLY A 274 -2.06 18.62 -12.83
C GLY A 274 -3.01 19.68 -13.39
N SER A 275 -2.41 20.65 -14.07
CA SER A 275 -3.13 21.75 -14.73
C SER A 275 -2.75 21.87 -16.21
N ASN A 276 -2.23 20.79 -16.80
CA ASN A 276 -1.78 20.79 -18.19
C ASN A 276 -2.95 20.37 -19.11
N ASP A 277 -4.09 21.06 -19.02
CA ASP A 277 -5.27 20.72 -19.82
C ASP A 277 -5.00 20.81 -21.34
N GLY A 278 -5.52 19.84 -22.07
CA GLY A 278 -5.42 19.76 -23.52
C GLY A 278 -6.63 20.39 -24.22
N THR A 279 -6.40 21.09 -25.32
CA THR A 279 -7.45 21.57 -26.23
C THR A 279 -7.54 20.68 -27.46
N LEU A 280 -8.74 20.24 -27.81
CA LEU A 280 -9.02 19.40 -28.98
C LEU A 280 -9.08 20.27 -30.25
N TYR A 281 -8.30 19.91 -31.26
CA TYR A 281 -8.26 20.59 -32.56
C TYR A 281 -8.85 19.71 -33.67
N ASN A 282 -9.58 20.36 -34.57
CA ASN A 282 -10.27 19.74 -35.71
C ASN A 282 -11.31 18.66 -35.31
N ALA A 283 -11.84 18.77 -34.09
CA ALA A 283 -12.98 18.02 -33.56
C ALA A 283 -12.85 16.48 -33.67
N PRO A 284 -11.87 15.84 -33.00
CA PRO A 284 -11.90 14.40 -32.77
C PRO A 284 -13.22 14.00 -32.11
N ALA A 285 -13.74 12.84 -32.46
CA ALA A 285 -15.03 12.37 -31.97
C ALA A 285 -14.85 11.69 -30.61
N TRP A 286 -15.79 11.93 -29.70
CA TRP A 286 -15.89 11.14 -28.48
C TRP A 286 -16.52 9.78 -28.80
N THR A 287 -15.93 8.71 -28.30
CA THR A 287 -16.37 7.33 -28.53
C THR A 287 -16.23 6.49 -27.25
N ALA A 288 -16.69 5.24 -27.28
CA ALA A 288 -16.54 4.31 -26.17
C ALA A 288 -15.09 3.82 -26.05
N GLY A 289 -14.49 3.94 -24.87
CA GLY A 289 -13.15 3.47 -24.55
C GLY A 289 -13.11 2.00 -24.08
N LYS A 290 -11.90 1.50 -23.80
CA LYS A 290 -11.71 0.22 -23.07
C LYS A 290 -12.20 0.34 -21.64
N TYR A 291 -12.02 1.52 -21.07
CA TYR A 291 -12.63 2.01 -19.84
C TYR A 291 -13.28 3.35 -20.20
N GLY A 292 -14.50 3.61 -19.72
CA GLY A 292 -15.17 4.89 -19.92
C GLY A 292 -15.30 5.31 -21.40
N SER A 293 -14.88 6.54 -21.68
CA SER A 293 -14.87 7.16 -23.01
C SER A 293 -13.46 7.22 -23.59
N ALA A 294 -13.36 7.67 -24.84
CA ALA A 294 -12.11 7.89 -25.55
C ALA A 294 -12.28 8.96 -26.63
N LEU A 295 -11.15 9.42 -27.18
CA LEU A 295 -11.14 10.18 -28.43
C LEU A 295 -10.82 9.24 -29.60
N ASP A 296 -11.56 9.45 -30.69
CA ASP A 296 -11.34 8.85 -32.00
C ASP A 296 -10.77 9.89 -32.96
N PHE A 297 -9.60 9.57 -33.52
CA PHE A 297 -8.83 10.47 -34.35
C PHE A 297 -8.85 10.05 -35.82
N GLU A 298 -9.35 10.95 -36.66
CA GLU A 298 -9.47 10.78 -38.09
C GLU A 298 -8.42 11.58 -38.85
N TYR A 299 -7.62 10.87 -39.61
CA TYR A 299 -6.48 11.46 -40.32
C TYR A 299 -6.84 12.49 -41.37
N SER A 300 -7.91 12.25 -42.14
CA SER A 300 -8.38 13.19 -43.15
C SER A 300 -8.70 14.57 -42.56
N SER A 301 -8.90 14.64 -41.25
CA SER A 301 -9.30 15.83 -40.51
C SER A 301 -8.14 16.47 -39.74
N SER A 302 -6.92 15.93 -39.78
CA SER A 302 -5.74 16.46 -39.07
C SER A 302 -6.00 16.73 -37.57
N GLN A 303 -6.67 15.81 -36.90
CA GLN A 303 -7.09 15.95 -35.49
C GLN A 303 -5.95 15.71 -34.51
N TYR A 304 -5.96 16.43 -33.39
CA TYR A 304 -5.00 16.28 -32.30
C TYR A 304 -5.49 16.98 -31.03
N VAL A 305 -4.85 16.68 -29.90
CA VAL A 305 -4.95 17.44 -28.66
C VAL A 305 -3.67 18.25 -28.49
N SER A 306 -3.80 19.55 -28.19
CA SER A 306 -2.67 20.42 -27.91
C SER A 306 -2.68 20.82 -26.44
N VAL A 307 -1.55 20.62 -25.78
CA VAL A 307 -1.32 21.07 -24.41
C VAL A 307 -0.42 22.31 -24.47
N PRO A 308 -0.76 23.42 -23.77
CA PRO A 308 0.12 24.58 -23.69
C PRO A 308 1.47 24.26 -23.07
N ASP A 309 2.49 25.03 -23.44
CA ASP A 309 3.81 24.92 -22.82
C ASP A 309 3.74 25.17 -21.31
N SER A 310 4.50 24.39 -20.55
CA SER A 310 4.51 24.43 -19.08
C SER A 310 5.83 23.91 -18.56
N SER A 311 6.36 24.55 -17.51
CA SER A 311 7.60 24.13 -16.87
C SER A 311 7.53 22.74 -16.25
N SER A 312 6.33 22.25 -15.91
CA SER A 312 6.14 20.88 -15.42
C SER A 312 6.37 19.84 -16.53
N LEU A 313 6.17 20.21 -17.79
CA LEU A 313 6.37 19.36 -18.97
C LEU A 313 7.80 19.43 -19.56
N GLU A 314 8.75 20.00 -18.81
CA GLU A 314 10.17 20.11 -19.18
C GLU A 314 11.07 19.25 -18.26
N PRO A 315 10.96 17.90 -18.30
CA PRO A 315 11.75 17.04 -17.43
C PRO A 315 13.24 17.10 -17.79
N SER A 316 14.09 17.33 -16.78
CA SER A 316 15.54 17.55 -16.97
C SER A 316 16.41 16.29 -16.94
N LYS A 317 15.84 15.13 -16.54
CA LYS A 317 16.59 13.87 -16.36
C LYS A 317 16.16 12.75 -17.30
N GLY A 318 14.88 12.69 -17.63
CA GLY A 318 14.30 11.65 -18.47
C GLY A 318 12.78 11.76 -18.50
N ILE A 319 12.19 11.11 -19.48
CA ILE A 319 10.74 11.03 -19.66
C ILE A 319 10.36 9.55 -19.77
N THR A 320 9.36 9.14 -19.00
CA THR A 320 8.63 7.90 -19.26
C THR A 320 7.29 8.28 -19.88
N LEU A 321 6.85 7.53 -20.88
CA LEU A 321 5.55 7.67 -21.53
C LEU A 321 4.85 6.31 -21.51
N SER A 322 3.57 6.30 -21.18
CA SER A 322 2.65 5.17 -21.38
C SER A 322 1.36 5.68 -21.97
N ALA A 323 0.60 4.84 -22.67
CA ALA A 323 -0.71 5.17 -23.24
C ALA A 323 -1.43 3.88 -23.61
N TRP A 324 -2.77 3.84 -23.54
CA TRP A 324 -3.54 2.83 -24.27
C TRP A 324 -3.94 3.37 -25.64
N VAL A 325 -3.55 2.65 -26.68
CA VAL A 325 -3.83 3.01 -28.07
C VAL A 325 -4.37 1.78 -28.78
N LYS A 326 -5.57 1.89 -29.36
CA LYS A 326 -6.03 0.92 -30.37
C LYS A 326 -5.78 1.52 -31.74
N ALA A 327 -4.96 0.84 -32.54
CA ALA A 327 -4.72 1.20 -33.93
C ALA A 327 -5.69 0.45 -34.85
N GLU A 328 -6.37 1.18 -35.75
CA GLU A 328 -7.31 0.56 -36.71
C GLU A 328 -6.76 0.51 -38.15
N ASP A 329 -6.22 1.62 -38.66
CA ASP A 329 -5.67 1.73 -40.02
C ASP A 329 -4.25 2.32 -40.02
N ILE A 330 -3.25 1.47 -39.72
CA ILE A 330 -1.84 1.89 -39.61
C ILE A 330 -0.89 1.34 -40.69
N HIS A 331 -1.39 1.10 -41.89
CA HIS A 331 -0.67 0.35 -42.92
C HIS A 331 0.11 1.18 -43.96
N THR A 332 0.28 2.49 -43.80
CA THR A 332 1.03 3.32 -44.77
C THR A 332 2.39 3.74 -44.24
N ASN A 333 3.32 4.11 -45.13
CA ASN A 333 4.67 4.50 -44.72
C ASN A 333 4.73 5.95 -44.23
N GLN A 334 4.29 6.18 -42.99
CA GLN A 334 4.30 7.49 -42.35
C GLN A 334 4.42 7.36 -40.83
N TYR A 335 4.58 8.49 -40.14
CA TYR A 335 4.59 8.54 -38.69
C TYR A 335 3.17 8.60 -38.15
N TYR A 336 2.85 7.60 -37.34
CA TYR A 336 1.61 7.54 -36.60
C TYR A 336 1.88 8.02 -35.18
N GLU A 337 1.68 9.32 -34.91
CA GLU A 337 2.04 9.99 -33.66
C GLU A 337 1.04 9.69 -32.54
N ILE A 338 1.53 9.08 -31.44
CA ILE A 338 0.81 8.94 -30.16
C ILE A 338 1.09 10.17 -29.30
N PHE A 339 2.35 10.61 -29.28
CA PHE A 339 2.79 11.80 -28.58
C PHE A 339 3.87 12.54 -29.37
N ARG A 340 3.80 13.87 -29.30
CA ARG A 340 4.83 14.78 -29.78
C ARG A 340 5.11 15.86 -28.74
N LYS A 341 6.38 16.02 -28.38
CA LYS A 341 6.90 17.26 -27.78
C LYS A 341 7.86 17.91 -28.76
N GLU A 342 7.66 19.20 -29.03
CA GLU A 342 8.50 19.95 -29.97
C GLU A 342 8.84 21.33 -29.39
N ASP A 343 10.12 21.70 -29.50
CA ASP A 343 10.61 23.06 -29.27
C ASP A 343 11.54 23.44 -30.42
N GLY A 344 11.04 24.29 -31.32
CA GLY A 344 11.73 24.68 -32.53
C GLY A 344 12.10 23.49 -33.41
N SER A 345 13.40 23.16 -33.45
CA SER A 345 13.93 22.01 -34.22
C SER A 345 14.08 20.74 -33.39
N ASN A 346 13.96 20.81 -32.06
CA ASN A 346 14.07 19.64 -31.18
C ASN A 346 12.72 18.95 -31.11
N ARG A 347 12.69 17.63 -31.36
CA ARG A 347 11.44 16.87 -31.30
C ARG A 347 11.61 15.51 -30.66
N ILE A 348 10.70 15.19 -29.73
CA ILE A 348 10.49 13.85 -29.19
C ILE A 348 9.20 13.30 -29.78
N LEU A 349 9.27 12.13 -30.40
CA LEU A 349 8.10 11.42 -30.94
C LEU A 349 7.96 10.05 -30.32
N PHE A 350 6.76 9.74 -29.88
CA PHE A 350 6.32 8.37 -29.63
C PHE A 350 5.31 7.99 -30.71
N SER A 351 5.66 7.03 -31.58
CA SER A 351 4.88 6.78 -32.80
C SER A 351 5.01 5.35 -33.33
N PHE A 352 3.96 4.90 -34.03
CA PHE A 352 4.10 3.78 -34.96
C PHE A 352 4.71 4.25 -36.29
N GLN A 353 5.57 3.43 -36.86
CA GLN A 353 6.33 3.68 -38.09
C GLN A 353 6.43 2.41 -38.91
N ASP A 354 7.04 2.52 -40.09
CA ASP A 354 7.30 1.40 -41.01
C ASP A 354 6.05 0.55 -41.25
N TYR A 355 5.02 1.18 -41.83
CA TYR A 355 3.73 0.54 -42.09
C TYR A 355 3.06 -0.04 -40.83
N GLY A 356 3.29 0.61 -39.68
CA GLY A 356 2.72 0.23 -38.39
C GLY A 356 3.45 -0.92 -37.69
N THR A 357 4.55 -1.42 -38.25
CA THR A 357 5.27 -2.59 -37.72
C THR A 357 6.30 -2.24 -36.66
N MET A 358 6.67 -0.97 -36.53
CA MET A 358 7.61 -0.48 -35.54
C MET A 358 6.94 0.52 -34.60
N LEU A 359 6.97 0.25 -33.29
CA LEU A 359 6.66 1.24 -32.27
C LEU A 359 7.99 1.79 -31.74
N SER A 360 8.17 3.11 -31.78
CA SER A 360 9.44 3.73 -31.37
C SER A 360 9.25 5.04 -30.61
N LEU A 361 10.18 5.28 -29.68
CA LEU A 361 10.42 6.57 -29.05
C LEU A 361 11.71 7.14 -29.66
N GLY A 362 11.58 8.19 -30.47
CA GLY A 362 12.69 8.78 -31.22
C GLY A 362 12.96 10.23 -30.84
N LEU A 363 14.24 10.55 -30.67
CA LEU A 363 14.75 11.93 -30.69
C LEU A 363 15.12 12.25 -32.13
N ASN A 364 14.49 13.28 -32.71
CA ASN A 364 14.84 13.78 -34.05
C ASN A 364 15.60 15.10 -33.96
#